data_AF-A0A6P1EBD3-F1
#
_entry.id   AF-A0A6P1EBD3-F1
#
_cell.length_a   1.000
_cell.length_b   1.000
_cell.length_c   1.000
_cell.angle_alpha   90.00
_cell.angle_beta   90.00
_cell.angle_gamma   90.00
#
_symmetry.space_group_name_H-M   'P 1'
#
loop_
_entity.id
_entity.type
_entity.pdbx_description
1 polymer ?
#
loop_
_entity_poly.entity_id
_entity_poly.type
_entity_poly.pdbx_seq_one_letter_code
_entity_poly.pdbx_strand_id
1 'polypeptide(L)'
;MFIAQQPAHAATWHKGTPSAVRGTWKTKSTSIAVGSKKQTAYDKVTIAKNALSDYSYTGKNKLGMKGTSAKYAVTGKYTYIIKAKVAKNVTLTLHVKKSSSKVIVIGNGTKNTNPAKYYKA
;
A
#
# COMPACT_ATOMS: atom_id res chain seq x y z
N MET A 1 28.39 24.61 19.82
CA MET A 1 27.74 24.10 18.60
C MET A 1 26.27 23.87 18.94
N PHE A 2 25.36 24.74 18.51
CA PHE A 2 23.93 24.60 18.79
C PHE A 2 23.29 23.74 17.70
N ILE A 3 22.78 22.57 18.07
CA ILE A 3 22.03 21.71 17.15
C ILE A 3 20.65 22.33 17.03
N ALA A 4 20.37 23.00 15.90
CA ALA A 4 19.03 23.53 15.63
C ALA A 4 18.05 22.34 15.59
N GLN A 5 17.25 22.20 16.63
CA GLN A 5 16.22 21.17 16.71
C GLN A 5 15.11 21.57 15.73
N GLN A 6 15.14 20.96 14.55
CA GLN A 6 14.17 21.22 13.49
C GLN A 6 12.77 20.85 14.02
N PRO A 7 11.80 21.78 14.01
CA PRO A 7 10.48 21.52 14.56
C PRO A 7 9.83 20.36 13.80
N ALA A 8 9.42 19.32 14.53
CA ALA A 8 8.70 18.20 13.97
C ALA A 8 7.30 18.67 13.55
N HIS A 9 7.13 19.06 12.29
CA HIS A 9 5.81 19.37 11.76
C HIS A 9 4.94 18.11 11.82
N ALA A 10 3.85 18.19 12.59
CA ALA A 10 2.87 17.14 12.69
C ALA A 10 2.30 16.84 11.28
N ALA A 11 2.30 15.57 10.89
CA ALA A 11 1.78 15.18 9.58
C ALA A 11 0.28 15.52 9.48
N THR A 12 -0.08 16.37 8.51
CA THR A 12 -1.48 16.67 8.20
C THR A 12 -2.14 15.44 7.58
N TRP A 13 -3.17 14.91 8.25
CA TRP A 13 -3.93 13.76 7.77
C TRP A 13 -5.23 14.19 7.09
N HIS A 14 -5.48 13.66 5.91
CA HIS A 14 -6.69 13.86 5.12
C HIS A 14 -7.57 12.62 5.15
N LYS A 15 -8.90 12.82 5.14
CA LYS A 15 -9.88 11.73 5.07
C LYS A 15 -9.86 11.06 3.68
N GLY A 16 -9.96 9.74 3.65
CA GLY A 16 -10.00 8.93 2.45
C GLY A 16 -8.61 8.52 1.94
N THR A 17 -8.50 8.33 0.63
CA THR A 17 -7.25 8.01 -0.08
C THR A 17 -6.95 9.04 -1.17
N PRO A 18 -5.68 9.25 -1.55
CA PRO A 18 -5.32 10.19 -2.62
C PRO A 18 -5.84 9.71 -3.98
N SER A 19 -6.56 10.55 -4.71
CA SER A 19 -7.14 10.22 -6.03
C SER A 19 -6.09 9.74 -7.03
N ALA A 20 -4.88 10.29 -6.96
CA ALA A 20 -3.77 9.98 -7.86
C ALA A 20 -3.32 8.51 -7.85
N VAL A 21 -3.61 7.76 -6.78
CA VAL A 21 -3.19 6.35 -6.61
C VAL A 21 -4.38 5.39 -6.45
N ARG A 22 -5.63 5.88 -6.59
CA ARG A 22 -6.81 5.02 -6.55
C ARG A 22 -6.82 4.06 -7.73
N GLY A 23 -7.34 2.85 -7.48
CA GLY A 23 -7.43 1.79 -8.48
C GLY A 23 -7.07 0.42 -7.91
N THR A 24 -7.07 -0.58 -8.79
CA THR A 24 -6.58 -1.92 -8.49
C THR A 24 -5.21 -2.09 -9.13
N TRP A 25 -4.27 -2.59 -8.34
CA TRP A 25 -2.87 -2.69 -8.67
C TRP A 25 -2.39 -4.09 -8.33
N LYS A 26 -1.53 -4.67 -9.16
CA LYS A 26 -1.07 -6.05 -9.06
C LYS A 26 0.45 -6.13 -9.29
N THR A 27 1.19 -6.92 -8.51
CA THR A 27 2.59 -7.24 -8.84
C THR A 27 2.66 -8.18 -10.05
N LYS A 28 3.82 -8.28 -10.70
CA LYS A 28 3.99 -9.29 -11.75
C LYS A 28 3.72 -10.68 -11.17
N SER A 29 3.02 -11.50 -11.94
CA SER A 29 2.77 -12.87 -11.57
C SER A 29 4.05 -13.71 -11.66
N THR A 30 4.28 -14.54 -10.65
CA THR A 30 5.40 -15.47 -10.58
C THR A 30 4.88 -16.90 -10.50
N SER A 31 5.58 -17.85 -11.10
CA SER A 31 5.28 -19.27 -10.93
C SER A 31 6.06 -19.81 -9.73
N ILE A 32 5.37 -20.44 -8.79
CA ILE A 32 5.96 -21.03 -7.58
C ILE A 32 5.59 -22.52 -7.49
N ALA A 33 6.45 -23.31 -6.88
CA ALA A 33 6.16 -24.71 -6.57
C ALA A 33 5.45 -24.82 -5.21
N VAL A 34 4.37 -25.60 -5.16
CA VAL A 34 3.64 -25.95 -3.94
C VAL A 34 3.48 -27.47 -3.94
N GLY A 35 4.36 -28.15 -3.20
CA GLY A 35 4.56 -29.59 -3.35
C GLY A 35 4.99 -29.94 -4.77
N SER A 36 4.32 -30.92 -5.38
CA SER A 36 4.59 -31.35 -6.77
C SER A 36 3.91 -30.50 -7.86
N LYS A 37 3.14 -29.45 -7.49
CA LYS A 37 2.37 -28.64 -8.44
C LYS A 37 2.94 -27.23 -8.57
N LYS A 38 2.81 -26.63 -9.77
CA LYS A 38 3.09 -25.22 -10.01
C LYS A 38 1.85 -24.37 -9.79
N GLN A 39 1.99 -23.22 -9.15
CA GLN A 39 0.92 -22.26 -8.92
C GLN A 39 1.40 -20.83 -9.22
N THR A 40 0.48 -19.96 -9.62
CA THR A 40 0.78 -18.55 -9.82
C THR A 40 0.65 -17.78 -8.51
N ALA A 41 1.67 -16.99 -8.17
CA ALA A 41 1.65 -16.06 -7.05
C ALA A 41 1.71 -14.60 -7.53
N TYR A 42 0.98 -13.72 -6.85
CA TYR A 42 1.04 -12.27 -7.04
C TYR A 42 0.34 -11.56 -5.89
N ASP A 43 0.66 -10.30 -5.66
CA ASP A 43 -0.03 -9.44 -4.72
C ASP A 43 -0.99 -8.53 -5.48
N LYS A 44 -2.12 -8.20 -4.85
CA LYS A 44 -3.11 -7.28 -5.38
C LYS A 44 -3.57 -6.32 -4.30
N VAL A 45 -3.38 -5.04 -4.58
CA VAL A 45 -3.81 -3.94 -3.74
C VAL A 45 -4.92 -3.16 -4.44
N THR A 46 -6.03 -2.93 -3.76
CA THR A 46 -7.10 -2.05 -4.23
C THR A 46 -7.19 -0.84 -3.31
N ILE A 47 -7.02 0.35 -3.88
CA ILE A 47 -7.11 1.63 -3.19
C ILE A 47 -8.41 2.32 -3.63
N ALA A 48 -9.45 2.22 -2.80
CA ALA A 48 -10.75 2.86 -3.02
C ALA A 48 -10.82 4.22 -2.31
N LYS A 49 -11.89 5.00 -2.53
CA LYS A 49 -12.04 6.35 -1.96
C LYS A 49 -11.83 6.41 -0.44
N ASN A 50 -12.39 5.44 0.29
CA ASN A 50 -12.38 5.40 1.77
C ASN A 50 -11.92 4.04 2.34
N ALA A 51 -11.39 3.15 1.49
CA ALA A 51 -11.05 1.79 1.88
C ALA A 51 -9.80 1.33 1.14
N LEU A 52 -9.15 0.32 1.71
CA LEU A 52 -7.96 -0.30 1.15
C LEU A 52 -8.05 -1.80 1.33
N SER A 53 -7.62 -2.57 0.34
CA SER A 53 -7.41 -4.00 0.51
C SER A 53 -6.07 -4.40 -0.04
N ASP A 54 -5.39 -5.29 0.67
CA ASP A 54 -4.08 -5.82 0.32
C ASP A 54 -4.13 -7.34 0.49
N TYR A 55 -3.89 -8.07 -0.59
CA TYR A 55 -4.01 -9.52 -0.65
C TYR A 55 -2.88 -10.12 -1.46
N SER A 56 -2.22 -11.12 -0.89
CA SER A 56 -1.33 -12.05 -1.60
C SER A 56 -2.14 -13.23 -2.13
N TYR A 57 -1.93 -13.59 -3.39
CA TYR A 57 -2.59 -14.71 -4.06
C TYR A 57 -1.59 -15.84 -4.29
N THR A 58 -2.06 -17.07 -4.15
CA THR A 58 -1.33 -18.29 -4.51
C THR A 58 -2.34 -19.27 -5.12
N GLY A 59 -2.30 -19.39 -6.45
CA GLY A 59 -3.35 -20.08 -7.20
C GLY A 59 -4.72 -19.44 -6.97
N LYS A 60 -5.70 -20.24 -6.50
CA LYS A 60 -7.05 -19.77 -6.13
C LYS A 60 -7.13 -19.20 -4.72
N ASN A 61 -6.11 -19.42 -3.89
CA ASN A 61 -6.08 -18.98 -2.50
C ASN A 61 -5.63 -17.52 -2.41
N LYS A 62 -6.14 -16.80 -1.42
CA LYS A 62 -5.69 -15.46 -1.08
C LYS A 62 -5.61 -15.28 0.43
N LEU A 63 -4.61 -14.51 0.87
CA LEU A 63 -4.43 -14.12 2.25
C LEU A 63 -4.17 -12.61 2.30
N GLY A 64 -4.76 -11.93 3.28
CA GLY A 64 -4.56 -10.50 3.43
C GLY A 64 -5.70 -9.82 4.17
N MET A 65 -5.76 -8.50 4.03
CA MET A 65 -6.62 -7.66 4.85
C MET A 65 -7.39 -6.65 4.01
N LYS A 66 -8.56 -6.26 4.52
CA LYS A 66 -9.33 -5.12 4.02
C LYS A 66 -9.56 -4.15 5.16
N GLY A 67 -9.11 -2.91 4.98
CA GLY A 67 -9.35 -1.80 5.88
C GLY A 67 -10.39 -0.82 5.33
N THR A 68 -11.10 -0.16 6.24
CA THR A 68 -12.05 0.93 5.96
C THR A 68 -11.59 2.20 6.70
N SER A 69 -12.38 3.28 6.58
CA SER A 69 -12.08 4.58 7.20
C SER A 69 -10.65 5.03 6.90
N ALA A 70 -10.26 4.94 5.63
CA ALA A 70 -8.93 5.30 5.21
C ALA A 70 -8.65 6.78 5.48
N LYS A 71 -7.40 7.08 5.81
CA LYS A 71 -6.84 8.43 5.86
C LYS A 71 -5.45 8.41 5.26
N TYR A 72 -4.99 9.54 4.75
CA TYR A 72 -3.65 9.63 4.18
C TYR A 72 -2.93 10.90 4.61
N ALA A 73 -1.60 10.86 4.59
CA ALA A 73 -0.74 12.01 4.70
C ALA A 73 0.13 12.10 3.45
N VAL A 74 0.42 13.32 3.00
CA VAL A 74 1.36 13.56 1.90
C VAL A 74 2.77 13.63 2.49
N THR A 75 3.70 12.83 1.97
CA THR A 75 5.11 12.82 2.41
C THR A 75 6.07 13.31 1.34
N GLY A 76 5.58 13.53 0.12
CA GLY A 76 6.35 14.08 -0.99
C GLY A 76 5.52 14.16 -2.27
N LYS A 77 6.14 14.61 -3.36
CA LYS A 77 5.48 14.70 -4.67
C LYS A 77 4.97 13.34 -5.11
N TYR A 78 3.64 13.19 -5.15
CA TYR A 78 2.94 11.95 -5.44
C TYR A 78 3.30 10.76 -4.52
N THR A 79 3.77 11.05 -3.31
CA THR A 79 4.13 10.07 -2.29
C THR A 79 3.24 10.26 -1.06
N TYR A 80 2.65 9.17 -0.60
CA TYR A 80 1.62 9.19 0.42
C TYR A 80 1.84 8.07 1.43
N ILE A 81 1.50 8.32 2.68
CA ILE A 81 1.24 7.26 3.67
C ILE A 81 -0.27 7.11 3.77
N ILE A 82 -0.80 5.91 3.53
CA ILE A 82 -2.21 5.59 3.64
C ILE A 82 -2.41 4.66 4.83
N LYS A 83 -3.33 5.00 5.73
CA LYS A 83 -3.75 4.18 6.87
C LYS A 83 -5.21 3.79 6.72
N ALA A 84 -5.56 2.54 6.98
CA ALA A 84 -6.93 2.05 6.98
C ALA A 84 -7.19 1.12 8.18
N LYS A 85 -8.33 1.27 8.84
CA LYS A 85 -8.72 0.47 10.00
C LYS A 85 -9.21 -0.90 9.55
N VAL A 86 -8.55 -1.96 10.01
CA VAL A 86 -8.91 -3.36 9.67
C VAL A 86 -9.74 -3.99 10.78
N ALA A 87 -9.38 -3.74 12.05
CA ALA A 87 -10.11 -4.20 13.21
C ALA A 87 -9.99 -3.17 14.36
N LYS A 88 -10.57 -3.46 15.53
CA LYS A 88 -10.34 -2.66 16.74
C LYS A 88 -8.83 -2.65 17.04
N ASN A 89 -8.23 -1.46 17.07
CA ASN A 89 -6.80 -1.24 17.29
C ASN A 89 -5.84 -1.80 16.22
N VAL A 90 -6.35 -2.28 15.08
CA VAL A 90 -5.51 -2.79 13.98
C VAL A 90 -5.65 -1.88 12.75
N THR A 91 -4.51 -1.35 12.30
CA THR A 91 -4.44 -0.43 11.15
C THR A 91 -3.45 -0.94 10.12
N LEU A 92 -3.92 -1.13 8.89
CA LEU A 92 -3.06 -1.35 7.73
C LEU A 92 -2.43 -0.02 7.33
N THR A 93 -1.10 0.01 7.19
CA THR A 93 -0.35 1.20 6.80
C THR A 93 0.50 0.90 5.57
N LEU A 94 0.23 1.60 4.46
CA LEU A 94 0.99 1.50 3.22
C LEU A 94 1.70 2.81 2.92
N HIS A 95 2.93 2.72 2.43
CA HIS A 95 3.64 3.82 1.80
C HIS A 95 3.51 3.67 0.29
N VAL A 96 2.88 4.65 -0.37
CA VAL A 96 2.54 4.55 -1.79
C VAL A 96 3.13 5.73 -2.55
N LYS A 97 3.93 5.43 -3.58
CA LYS A 97 4.46 6.42 -4.53
C LYS A 97 3.90 6.16 -5.92
N LYS A 98 3.29 7.16 -6.54
CA LYS A 98 2.92 7.08 -7.97
C LYS A 98 4.19 7.25 -8.80
N SER A 99 4.52 6.23 -9.59
CA SER A 99 5.63 6.30 -10.56
C SER A 99 5.13 6.78 -11.92
N SER A 100 3.99 6.25 -12.38
CA SER A 100 3.31 6.66 -13.61
C SER A 100 1.80 6.45 -13.51
N SER A 101 1.05 6.66 -14.60
CA SER A 101 -0.39 6.34 -14.65
C SER A 101 -0.68 4.84 -14.58
N LYS A 102 0.31 3.99 -14.90
CA LYS A 102 0.20 2.52 -14.96
C LYS A 102 1.02 1.80 -13.88
N VAL A 103 1.83 2.53 -13.11
CA VAL A 103 2.73 1.93 -12.11
C VAL A 103 2.72 2.74 -10.81
N ILE A 104 2.55 2.04 -9.70
CA ILE A 104 2.81 2.55 -8.35
C ILE A 104 3.87 1.69 -7.66
N VAL A 105 4.56 2.27 -6.68
CA VAL A 105 5.43 1.54 -5.76
C VAL A 105 4.75 1.55 -4.41
N ILE A 106 4.59 0.37 -3.81
CA ILE A 106 3.97 0.19 -2.49
C ILE A 106 4.98 -0.49 -1.59
N GLY A 107 5.22 0.09 -0.42
CA GLY A 107 5.92 -0.56 0.70
C GLY A 107 5.08 -0.53 1.96
N ASN A 108 5.58 -1.22 2.98
CA ASN A 108 4.88 -1.43 4.24
C ASN A 108 5.27 -0.39 5.30
N GLY A 109 4.27 0.00 6.10
CA GLY A 109 4.45 0.90 7.22
C GLY A 109 4.86 2.32 6.79
N THR A 110 5.24 3.15 7.76
CA THR A 110 5.65 4.53 7.49
C THR A 110 7.07 4.62 6.93
N LYS A 111 7.94 3.66 7.28
CA LYS A 111 9.35 3.59 6.85
C LYS A 111 9.55 3.04 5.42
N ASN A 112 8.47 2.72 4.70
CA ASN A 112 8.52 2.16 3.35
C ASN A 112 9.36 0.88 3.25
N THR A 113 9.11 -0.10 4.13
CA THR A 113 9.85 -1.36 4.08
C THR A 113 9.36 -2.22 2.92
N ASN A 114 10.25 -3.01 2.32
CA ASN A 114 9.97 -3.94 1.22
C ASN A 114 9.16 -3.33 0.05
N PRO A 115 9.60 -2.21 -0.55
CA PRO A 115 8.87 -1.58 -1.64
C PRO A 115 8.84 -2.47 -2.89
N ALA A 116 7.66 -2.68 -3.45
CA ALA A 116 7.46 -3.44 -4.69
C ALA A 116 6.70 -2.61 -5.73
N LYS A 117 6.96 -2.90 -7.02
CA LYS A 117 6.24 -2.30 -8.14
C LYS A 117 4.92 -3.04 -8.35
N TYR A 118 3.84 -2.28 -8.37
CA TYR A 118 2.52 -2.74 -8.77
C TYR A 118 2.10 -2.05 -10.05
N TYR A 119 1.47 -2.83 -10.92
CA TYR A 119 1.00 -2.45 -12.23
C TYR A 119 -0.52 -2.37 -12.19
N LYS A 120 -1.09 -1.45 -12.95
CA LYS A 120 -2.55 -1.32 -13.03
C LYS A 120 -3.14 -2.63 -13.54
N ALA A 121 -4.10 -3.18 -12.79
CA ALA A 121 -4.79 -4.42 -13.11
C ALA A 121 -5.93 -4.20 -14.11
#